data_AF-A0A523H6G7-F1
#
_entry.id   AF-A0A523H6G7-F1
#
_cell.length_a   1.000
_cell.length_b   1.000
_cell.length_c   1.000
_cell.angle_alpha   90.00
_cell.angle_beta   90.00
_cell.angle_gamma   90.00
#
_symmetry.space_group_name_H-M   'P 1'
#
loop_
_entity.id
_entity.type
_entity.pdbx_description
1 polymer ?
#
loop_
_entity_poly.entity_id
_entity_poly.type
_entity_poly.pdbx_seq_one_letter_code
_entity_poly.pdbx_strand_id
1 'polypeptide(L)'
;MGILDKAKELGDKVNESIATFSSDEVIANAVIKAVGKQEKINEILKQKGSNYRIADIELGMGIPPTVTFVVRRVKEASDEIINKSISDTI
;
A
#
# COMPACT_ATOMS: atom_id res chain seq x y z
N MET A 1 -23.04 -5.19 38.76
CA MET A 1 -22.95 -5.40 37.30
C MET A 1 -23.00 -6.89 37.03
N GLY A 2 -24.06 -7.35 36.40
CA GLY A 2 -24.25 -8.75 36.01
C GLY A 2 -23.44 -9.12 34.78
N ILE A 3 -23.32 -10.41 34.51
CA ILE A 3 -22.71 -10.97 33.30
C ILE A 3 -23.40 -10.48 32.00
N LEU A 4 -24.70 -10.19 32.06
CA LEU A 4 -25.46 -9.56 30.97
C LEU A 4 -25.00 -8.12 30.71
N ASP A 5 -24.71 -7.34 31.75
CA ASP A 5 -24.25 -5.95 31.61
C ASP A 5 -22.88 -5.91 30.92
N LYS A 6 -21.99 -6.85 31.26
CA LYS A 6 -20.67 -6.98 30.61
C LYS A 6 -20.77 -7.41 29.15
N ALA A 7 -21.70 -8.30 28.81
CA ALA A 7 -21.92 -8.73 27.44
C ALA A 7 -22.41 -7.57 26.56
N LYS A 8 -23.29 -6.71 27.10
CA LYS A 8 -23.77 -5.51 26.42
C LYS A 8 -22.65 -4.48 26.20
N GLU A 9 -21.87 -4.18 27.23
CA GLU A 9 -20.74 -3.24 27.14
C GLU A 9 -19.69 -3.70 26.11
N LEU A 10 -19.43 -5.00 26.02
CA LEU A 10 -18.53 -5.58 25.02
C LEU A 10 -19.09 -5.42 23.60
N GLY A 11 -20.39 -5.65 23.40
CA GLY A 11 -21.07 -5.44 22.12
C GLY A 11 -21.01 -3.98 21.65
N ASP A 12 -21.25 -3.04 22.56
CA ASP A 12 -21.20 -1.60 22.26
C ASP A 12 -19.78 -1.16 21.83
N LYS A 13 -18.73 -1.64 22.53
CA LYS A 13 -17.32 -1.38 22.16
C LYS A 13 -16.94 -1.93 20.78
N VAL A 14 -17.44 -3.12 20.44
CA VAL A 14 -17.21 -3.74 19.13
C VAL A 14 -17.88 -2.92 18.03
N ASN A 15 -19.11 -2.47 18.25
CA ASN A 15 -19.87 -1.68 17.28
C ASN A 15 -19.24 -0.29 17.04
N GLU A 16 -18.77 0.37 18.11
CA GLU A 16 -18.06 1.65 18.02
C GLU A 16 -16.72 1.52 17.29
N SER A 17 -15.98 0.44 17.56
CA SER A 17 -14.73 0.13 16.85
C SER A 17 -14.99 -0.09 15.36
N ILE A 18 -16.05 -0.82 15.01
CA ILE A 18 -16.46 -1.08 13.63
C ILE A 18 -16.75 0.24 12.89
N ALA A 19 -17.58 1.11 13.48
CA ALA A 19 -17.94 2.40 12.88
C ALA A 19 -16.72 3.32 12.69
N THR A 20 -15.77 3.28 13.64
CA THR A 20 -14.53 4.06 13.56
C THR A 20 -13.64 3.56 12.41
N PHE A 21 -13.44 2.25 12.30
CA PHE A 21 -12.60 1.65 11.25
C PHE A 21 -13.22 1.71 9.85
N SER A 22 -14.54 1.85 9.75
CA SER A 22 -15.25 2.00 8.47
C SER A 22 -15.43 3.45 8.02
N SER A 23 -14.97 4.43 8.78
CA SER A 23 -15.15 5.85 8.42
C SER A 23 -14.37 6.20 7.15
N ASP A 24 -14.97 7.05 6.31
CA ASP A 24 -14.35 7.52 5.06
C ASP A 24 -12.98 8.18 5.30
N GLU A 25 -12.83 8.87 6.43
CA GLU A 25 -11.58 9.51 6.84
C GLU A 25 -10.49 8.47 7.16
N VAL A 26 -10.82 7.37 7.83
CA VAL A 26 -9.87 6.27 8.07
C VAL A 26 -9.46 5.61 6.77
N ILE A 27 -10.41 5.40 5.85
CA ILE A 27 -10.15 4.85 4.52
C ILE A 27 -9.23 5.77 3.70
N ALA A 28 -9.53 7.07 3.65
CA ALA A 28 -8.71 8.05 2.96
C ALA A 28 -7.27 8.10 3.53
N ASN A 29 -7.13 8.08 4.85
CA ASN A 29 -5.84 8.02 5.52
C ASN A 29 -5.08 6.72 5.21
N ALA A 30 -5.78 5.59 5.09
CA ALA A 30 -5.17 4.32 4.69
C ALA A 30 -4.63 4.38 3.25
N VAL A 31 -5.39 4.95 2.31
CA VAL A 31 -4.97 5.15 0.92
C VAL A 31 -3.73 6.03 0.84
N ILE A 32 -3.74 7.20 1.49
CA ILE A 32 -2.60 8.13 1.50
C ILE A 32 -1.33 7.44 2.03
N LYS A 33 -1.45 6.70 3.13
CA LYS A 33 -0.33 5.97 3.73
C LYS A 33 0.16 4.83 2.83
N ALA A 34 -0.74 4.12 2.16
CA ALA A 34 -0.39 3.03 1.26
C ALA A 34 0.41 3.53 0.05
N VAL A 35 -0.05 4.61 -0.60
CA VAL A 35 0.64 5.23 -1.74
C VAL A 35 2.02 5.73 -1.32
N GLY A 36 2.11 6.47 -0.21
CA GLY A 36 3.40 6.95 0.30
C GLY A 36 4.37 5.81 0.68
N LYS A 37 3.87 4.64 1.09
CA LYS A 37 4.68 3.44 1.31
C LYS A 37 5.13 2.82 -0.01
N GLN A 38 4.26 2.73 -1.01
CA GLN A 38 4.61 2.24 -2.34
C GLN A 38 5.80 3.02 -2.91
N GLU A 39 5.75 4.34 -2.89
CA GLU A 39 6.82 5.20 -3.42
C GLU A 39 8.15 4.92 -2.73
N LYS A 40 8.17 5.00 -1.39
CA LYS A 40 9.39 4.78 -0.58
C LYS A 40 9.96 3.38 -0.77
N ILE A 41 9.11 2.35 -0.79
CA ILE A 41 9.56 0.97 -0.99
C ILE A 41 10.14 0.80 -2.39
N ASN A 42 9.52 1.38 -3.42
CA ASN A 42 10.01 1.30 -4.79
C ASN A 42 11.38 1.98 -4.97
N GLU A 43 11.61 3.11 -4.30
CA GLU A 43 12.92 3.75 -4.25
C GLU A 43 13.96 2.86 -3.58
N ILE A 44 13.65 2.26 -2.43
CA ILE A 44 14.53 1.33 -1.72
C ILE A 44 14.85 0.10 -2.59
N LEU A 45 13.84 -0.47 -3.26
CA LEU A 45 14.02 -1.60 -4.18
C LEU A 45 14.92 -1.23 -5.35
N LYS A 46 14.80 0.00 -5.88
CA LYS A 46 15.70 0.52 -6.93
C LYS A 46 17.13 0.65 -6.44
N GLN A 47 17.35 1.26 -5.28
CA GLN A 47 18.69 1.42 -4.70
C GLN A 47 19.37 0.07 -4.41
N LYS A 48 18.57 -0.96 -4.12
CA LYS A 48 19.05 -2.34 -3.91
C LYS A 48 19.27 -3.13 -5.21
N GLY A 49 19.08 -2.53 -6.39
CA GLY A 49 19.20 -3.22 -7.67
C GLY A 49 18.14 -4.30 -7.90
N SER A 50 17.01 -4.25 -7.19
CA SER A 50 15.90 -5.16 -7.45
C SER A 50 15.23 -4.80 -8.77
N ASN A 51 14.77 -5.80 -9.51
CA ASN A 51 13.97 -5.63 -10.71
C ASN A 51 12.47 -5.70 -10.46
N TYR A 52 12.04 -5.65 -9.20
CA TYR A 52 10.63 -5.69 -8.80
C TYR A 52 10.17 -4.40 -8.16
N ARG A 53 8.95 -3.96 -8.48
CA ARG A 53 8.31 -2.78 -7.88
C ARG A 53 6.88 -3.11 -7.48
N ILE A 54 6.41 -2.47 -6.43
CA ILE A 54 4.97 -2.37 -6.16
C ILE A 54 4.34 -1.63 -7.34
N ALA A 55 3.40 -2.27 -7.99
CA ALA A 55 2.80 -1.81 -9.24
C ALA A 55 1.31 -1.49 -9.09
N ASP A 56 0.63 -2.10 -8.12
CA ASP A 56 -0.75 -1.77 -7.76
C ASP A 56 -0.94 -1.86 -6.24
N ILE A 57 -2.00 -1.18 -5.79
CA ILE A 57 -2.50 -1.22 -4.42
C ILE A 57 -3.96 -1.67 -4.47
N GLU A 58 -4.27 -2.74 -3.75
CA GLU A 58 -5.65 -3.21 -3.57
C GLU A 58 -6.11 -2.89 -2.15
N LEU A 59 -7.29 -2.29 -2.03
CA LEU A 59 -7.94 -2.00 -0.75
C LEU A 59 -9.12 -2.95 -0.54
N GLY A 60 -9.02 -3.81 0.48
CA GLY A 60 -10.13 -4.63 0.93
C GLY A 60 -10.98 -3.89 1.95
N MET A 61 -12.26 -3.66 1.65
CA MET A 61 -13.25 -2.94 2.48
C MET A 61 -13.80 -3.78 3.65
N GLY A 62 -13.00 -4.71 4.18
CA GLY A 62 -13.31 -5.40 5.42
C GLY A 62 -13.27 -4.44 6.61
N ILE A 63 -13.70 -4.91 7.78
CA ILE A 63 -13.57 -4.16 9.02
C ILE A 63 -12.60 -4.92 9.93
N PRO A 64 -11.37 -4.42 10.14
CA PRO A 64 -10.78 -3.19 9.57
C PRO A 64 -10.38 -3.33 8.08
N PRO A 65 -10.22 -2.22 7.35
CA PRO A 65 -9.80 -2.27 5.95
C PRO A 65 -8.38 -2.82 5.82
N THR A 66 -8.12 -3.50 4.70
CA THR A 66 -6.83 -4.16 4.43
C THR A 66 -6.18 -3.58 3.18
N VAL A 67 -4.85 -3.46 3.17
CA VAL A 67 -4.08 -2.99 2.02
C VAL A 67 -3.18 -4.13 1.55
N THR A 68 -3.28 -4.46 0.27
CA THR A 68 -2.41 -5.45 -0.38
C THR A 68 -1.59 -4.77 -1.47
N PHE A 69 -0.27 -4.96 -1.45
CA PHE A 69 0.63 -4.47 -2.48
C PHE A 69 0.91 -5.56 -3.51
N VAL A 70 0.59 -5.29 -4.77
CA VAL A 70 0.89 -6.19 -5.87
C VAL A 70 2.26 -5.81 -6.43
N VAL A 71 3.17 -6.78 -6.51
CA VAL A 71 4.55 -6.58 -6.94
C VAL A 71 4.74 -7.19 -8.33
N ARG A 72 5.33 -6.41 -9.26
CA ARG A 72 5.65 -6.86 -10.62
C ARG A 72 7.10 -6.59 -10.96
N ARG A 73 7.64 -7.43 -11.85
CA ARG A 73 8.96 -7.17 -12.45
C ARG A 73 8.86 -6.00 -13.42
N VAL A 74 9.73 -5.02 -13.28
CA VAL A 74 9.92 -3.96 -14.27
C VAL A 74 10.93 -4.44 -15.31
N LYS A 75 10.65 -4.20 -16.60
CA LYS A 75 11.68 -4.38 -17.63
C LYS A 75 12.76 -3.35 -17.34
N GLU A 76 14.01 -3.78 -17.23
CA GLU A 76 15.13 -2.85 -17.35
C GLU A 76 14.96 -2.19 -18.72
N ALA A 77 14.73 -0.87 -18.74
CA ALA A 77 15.12 -0.12 -19.92
C ALA A 77 16.64 -0.31 -19.95
N SER A 78 17.12 -1.13 -20.89
CA SER A 78 18.55 -1.25 -21.11
C SER A 78 19.10 0.17 -21.23
N ASP A 79 20.19 0.47 -20.52
CA ASP A 79 20.92 1.76 -20.58
C ASP A 79 21.56 2.00 -21.97
N GLU A 80 20.94 1.52 -23.05
CA GLU A 80 21.46 1.47 -24.42
C GLU A 80 21.22 2.75 -25.23
N ILE A 81 20.68 3.82 -24.63
CA ILE A 81 20.47 5.08 -25.38
C ILE A 81 21.71 5.99 -25.34
N ILE A 82 22.67 5.79 -24.41
CA ILE A 82 23.79 6.74 -24.29
C ILE A 82 24.93 6.46 -25.31
N ASN A 83 25.09 5.24 -25.83
CA ASN A 83 26.22 4.92 -26.73
C ASN A 83 25.92 5.05 -28.24
N LYS A 84 24.67 5.26 -28.66
CA LYS A 84 24.36 5.36 -30.10
C LYS A 84 24.65 6.74 -30.70
N SER A 85 24.83 7.77 -29.87
CA SER A 85 25.08 9.15 -30.33
C SER A 85 26.54 9.43 -30.72
N ILE A 86 27.49 8.54 -30.41
CA ILE A 86 28.93 8.76 -30.69
C ILE A 86 29.38 8.00 -31.95
N SER A 87 28.67 6.95 -32.37
CA SER A 87 29.05 6.14 -33.54
C SER A 87 28.67 6.75 -34.88
N ASP A 88 27.70 7.66 -34.92
CA ASP A 88 27.23 8.28 -36.18
C ASP A 88 28.03 9.55 -36.55
N THR A 89 29.14 9.84 -35.85
CA THR A 89 29.99 11.04 -36.07
C THR A 89 31.45 10.71 -36.40
N ILE A 90 31.82 9.43 -36.61
CA ILE A 90 33.17 9.04 -37.08
C ILE A 90 33.08 8.40 -38.46
#